data_AF-A0A453EL23-F1
#
_entry.id   AF-A0A453EL23-F1
#
_cell.length_a   1.000
_cell.length_b   1.000
_cell.length_c   1.000
_cell.angle_alpha   90.00
_cell.angle_beta   90.00
_cell.angle_gamma   90.00
#
_symmetry.space_group_name_H-M   'P 1'
#
loop_
_entity.id
_entity.type
_entity.pdbx_description
1 polymer ?
#
loop_
_entity_poly.entity_id
_entity_poly.type
_entity_poly.pdbx_seq_one_letter_code
_entity_poly.pdbx_strand_id
1 'polypeptide(L)' 'DWLRRQIKLSYLGLASLERTIARQCARIASLKDGDANTTLYHRLCTYRKQKNWIHGISVDGAVL' A
#
# COMPACT_ATOMS: atom_id res chain seq x y z
N ASP A 1 2.78 -0.88 36.75
CA ASP A 1 2.50 -0.49 35.33
C ASP A 1 2.65 -1.57 34.25
N TRP A 2 3.17 -2.76 34.55
CA TRP A 2 3.45 -3.79 33.53
C TRP A 2 2.22 -4.27 32.73
N LEU A 3 1.10 -4.52 33.41
CA LEU A 3 -0.15 -5.03 32.85
C LEU A 3 -0.78 -4.02 31.89
N ARG A 4 -0.81 -2.74 32.28
CA ARG A 4 -1.30 -1.65 31.42
C ARG A 4 -0.47 -1.56 30.14
N ARG A 5 0.85 -1.68 30.24
CA ARG A 5 1.75 -1.67 29.08
C ARG A 5 1.47 -2.86 28.17
N GLN A 6 1.34 -4.06 28.72
CA GLN A 6 1.08 -5.28 27.96
C GLN A 6 -0.25 -5.20 27.19
N ILE A 7 -1.32 -4.76 27.85
CA ILE A 7 -2.63 -4.59 27.20
C ILE A 7 -2.57 -3.55 26.07
N LYS A 8 -1.87 -2.43 26.28
CA LYS A 8 -1.68 -1.42 25.23
C LYS A 8 -0.95 -1.97 24.01
N LEU A 9 0.12 -2.76 24.22
CA LEU A 9 0.83 -3.40 23.12
C LEU A 9 -0.07 -4.38 22.35
N SER A 10 -0.83 -5.23 23.04
CA SER A 10 -1.76 -6.16 22.40
C SER A 10 -2.84 -5.42 21.60
N TYR A 11 -3.39 -4.34 22.15
CA TYR A 11 -4.39 -3.51 21.47
C TYR A 11 -3.82 -2.85 20.21
N LEU A 12 -2.62 -2.26 20.29
CA LEU A 12 -1.94 -1.68 19.13
C LEU A 12 -1.64 -2.73 18.06
N GLY A 13 -1.23 -3.94 18.46
CA GLY A 13 -1.03 -5.08 17.57
C GLY A 13 -2.30 -5.47 16.83
N LEU A 14 -3.42 -5.56 17.55
CA LEU A 14 -4.73 -5.88 16.97
C LEU A 14 -5.19 -4.79 15.98
N ALA A 15 -5.09 -3.52 16.36
CA ALA A 15 -5.45 -2.39 15.49
C ALA A 15 -4.60 -2.34 14.21
N SER A 16 -3.30 -2.66 14.32
CA SER A 16 -2.41 -2.77 13.16
C SER A 16 -2.82 -3.92 12.23
N LEU A 17 -3.19 -5.07 12.81
CA LEU A 17 -3.66 -6.23 12.06
C LEU A 17 -4.98 -5.93 11.34
N GLU A 18 -5.95 -5.34 12.02
CA GLU A 18 -7.24 -4.94 11.45
C GLU A 18 -7.06 -4.01 10.25
N ARG A 19 -6.20 -2.99 10.38
CA ARG A 19 -5.85 -2.09 9.28
C ARG A 19 -5.22 -2.83 8.10
N THR A 20 -4.42 -3.85 8.38
CA THR A 20 -3.76 -4.67 7.35
C THR A 20 -4.78 -5.56 6.63
N ILE A 21 -5.69 -6.19 7.37
CA ILE A 21 -6.79 -6.99 6.82
C ILE A 21 -7.66 -6.12 5.91
N ALA A 22 -8.10 -4.95 6.38
CA ALA A 22 -8.91 -4.03 5.58
C ALA A 22 -8.23 -3.62 4.26
N ARG A 23 -6.91 -3.34 4.28
CA ARG A 23 -6.12 -3.05 3.07
C ARG A 23 -6.04 -4.24 2.12
N GLN A 24 -5.89 -5.46 2.64
CA GLN A 24 -5.85 -6.67 1.81
C GLN A 24 -7.22 -6.95 1.20
N CYS A 25 -8.30 -6.85 1.97
CA CYS A 25 -9.67 -6.98 1.46
C CYS A 25 -9.97 -5.95 0.37
N ALA A 26 -9.59 -4.68 0.56
CA ALA A 26 -9.75 -3.65 -0.46
C ALA A 26 -8.96 -3.95 -1.74
N ARG A 27 -7.75 -4.52 -1.63
CA ARG A 27 -6.94 -4.95 -2.78
C ARG A 27 -7.58 -6.12 -3.51
N ILE A 28 -8.05 -7.13 -2.78
CA ILE A 28 -8.74 -8.29 -3.36
C ILE A 28 -10.03 -7.85 -4.05
N ALA A 29 -10.83 -6.99 -3.41
CA ALA A 29 -12.01 -6.40 -4.03
C ALA A 29 -11.64 -5.63 -5.30
N SER A 30 -10.62 -4.76 -5.25
CA SER A 30 -10.14 -4.03 -6.43
C SER A 30 -9.66 -4.95 -7.56
N LEU A 31 -9.06 -6.11 -7.24
CA LEU A 31 -8.66 -7.10 -8.24
C LEU A 31 -9.87 -7.86 -8.80
N LYS A 32 -10.83 -8.23 -7.95
CA LYS A 32 -12.08 -8.88 -8.33
C LYS A 32 -12.92 -7.97 -9.25
N ASP A 33 -13.00 -6.69 -8.90
CA ASP A 33 -13.70 -5.66 -9.69
C ASP A 33 -12.89 -5.26 -10.95
N GLY A 34 -11.59 -5.53 -10.97
CA GLY A 34 -10.70 -5.30 -12.11
C GLY A 34 -11.01 -6.15 -13.34
N ASP A 35 -11.78 -7.23 -13.18
CA ASP A 35 -12.34 -8.03 -14.28
C ASP A 35 -13.59 -7.33 -14.91
N ALA A 36 -14.21 -6.40 -14.18
CA ALA A 36 -15.34 -5.59 -14.60
C ALA A 36 -14.91 -4.14 -14.89
N ASN A 37 -14.00 -3.92 -15.85
CA ASN A 37 -13.66 -2.63 -16.48
C ASN A 37 -13.89 -1.37 -15.61
N THR A 38 -12.92 -1.02 -14.74
CA THR A 38 -13.02 0.21 -13.95
C THR A 38 -11.93 1.21 -14.33
N THR A 39 -12.35 2.33 -14.90
CA THR A 39 -11.53 3.52 -15.19
C THR A 39 -10.69 3.96 -13.98
N LEU A 40 -11.14 3.67 -12.76
CA LEU A 40 -10.43 3.93 -11.51
C LEU A 40 -9.14 3.11 -11.37
N TYR A 41 -9.15 1.81 -11.73
CA TYR A 41 -7.95 0.97 -11.70
C TYR A 41 -6.88 1.54 -12.64
N HIS A 42 -7.27 1.86 -13.88
CA HIS A 42 -6.36 2.45 -14.86
C HIS A 42 -5.83 3.83 -14.43
N ARG A 43 -6.67 4.68 -13.80
CA ARG A 43 -6.23 5.96 -13.22
C ARG A 43 -5.22 5.76 -12.10
N LEU A 44 -5.43 4.80 -11.20
CA LEU A 44 -4.50 4.51 -10.12
C LEU A 44 -3.16 3.99 -10.64
N CYS A 45 -3.18 3.07 -11.61
CA CYS A 45 -1.97 2.56 -12.26
C CYS A 45 -1.20 3.68 -12.96
N THR A 46 -1.91 4.57 -13.68
CA THR A 46 -1.30 5.73 -14.35
C THR A 46 -0.68 6.68 -13.33
N TYR A 47 -1.38 7.01 -12.24
CA TYR A 47 -0.84 7.83 -11.16
C TYR A 47 0.42 7.21 -10.55
N ARG A 48 0.42 5.91 -10.27
CA ARG A 48 1.61 5.21 -9.73
C ARG A 48 2.76 5.19 -10.71
N LYS A 49 2.48 5.00 -12.01
CA LYS A 49 3.49 5.08 -13.07
C LYS A 49 4.13 6.47 -13.15
N GLN A 50 3.35 7.53 -13.03
CA GLN A 50 3.85 8.91 -13.00
C GLN A 50 4.65 9.18 -11.72
N LYS A 51 4.12 8.81 -10.55
CA LYS A 51 4.78 9.03 -9.26
C LYS A 51 6.10 8.28 -9.13
N ASN A 52 6.14 7.06 -9.64
CA ASN A 52 7.33 6.20 -9.60
C ASN A 52 8.19 6.35 -10.86
N TRP A 53 7.96 7.39 -11.67
CA TRP A 53 8.78 7.65 -12.84
C TRP A 53 10.19 8.02 -12.39
N ILE A 54 11.17 7.23 -12.81
CA ILE A 54 12.58 7.52 -12.58
C ILE A 54 13.05 8.37 -13.77
N HIS A 55 13.45 9.62 -13.50
CA HIS A 55 13.83 10.58 -14.56
C HIS A 55 15.14 10.24 -15.27
N GLY A 56 16.02 9.49 -14.61
CA GLY A 56 17.32 9.07 -15.12
C GLY A 56 18.02 8.25 -14.06
N ILE A 57 19.01 7.46 -14.47
CA ILE A 57 19.79 6.63 -13.55
C ILE A 57 21.23 7.11 -13.64
N SER A 58 21.84 7.46 -12.51
CA SER A 58 23.27 7.79 -12.52
C SER A 58 24.10 6.58 -12.15
N VAL A 59 25.10 6.28 -12.96
CA VAL A 59 26.13 5.27 -12.68
C VAL A 59 27.48 5.97 -12.73
N ASP A 60 28.24 5.91 -11.64
CA ASP A 60 29.58 6.51 -11.51
C ASP A 60 29.66 8.00 -11.92
N GLY A 61 28.62 8.78 -11.59
CA GLY A 61 28.56 10.21 -11.88
C GLY A 61 28.17 10.56 -13.33
N ALA A 62 28.03 9.57 -14.22
CA ALA A 62 27.40 9.74 -15.52
C ALA A 62 25.89 9.52 -15.39
N VAL A 63 25.07 10.43 -15.93
CA VAL A 63 23.61 10.28 -16.02
C VAL A 63 23.30 9.50 -17.30
N LEU A 64 22.59 8.37 -17.17
CA LEU A 64 22.01 7.56 -18.26
C LEU A 64 20.56 7.96 -18.52
#